data_AF-A0A0Q5TMI6-F1
#
_entry.id   AF-A0A0Q5TMI6-F1
#
_cell.length_a   1.000
_cell.length_b   1.000
_cell.length_c   1.000
_cell.angle_alpha   90.00
_cell.angle_beta   90.00
_cell.angle_gamma   90.00
#
_symmetry.space_group_name_H-M   'P 1'
#
loop_
_entity.id
_entity.type
_entity.pdbx_description
1 polymer ?
#
loop_
_entity_poly.entity_id
_entity_poly.type
_entity_poly.pdbx_seq_one_letter_code
_entity_poly.pdbx_strand_id
1 'polypeptide(L)'
;MKYCYLIVLVLLYACNGQTDSGSTGDGGEKVVNDTIALERTEVQKLPVATYSEKVKDPLNDFKFAVEVYETKATFNFLIKMTYKALDAEDTLKVPNFGIMPKVEIRKGKEDQSCIIGFLDKTGEFKEYKLVKIDQGQLKISTIRHYARTRYKVKK
;
A
#
# COMPACT_ATOMS: atom_id res chain seq x y z
N MET A 1 11.85 -65.77 -12.87
CA MET A 1 12.62 -66.45 -11.79
C MET A 1 13.82 -65.58 -11.45
N LYS A 2 14.01 -65.31 -10.14
CA LYS A 2 15.26 -64.86 -9.48
C LYS A 2 15.71 -63.41 -9.69
N TYR A 3 15.26 -62.58 -8.74
CA TYR A 3 16.00 -61.47 -8.14
C TYR A 3 17.47 -61.84 -7.84
N CYS A 4 18.39 -60.87 -7.93
CA CYS A 4 19.52 -60.67 -7.00
C CYS A 4 20.66 -59.82 -7.62
N TYR A 5 20.44 -58.52 -7.84
CA TYR A 5 21.55 -57.55 -7.67
C TYR A 5 20.96 -56.25 -7.11
N LEU A 6 20.53 -56.38 -5.86
CA LEU A 6 20.34 -55.30 -4.91
C LEU A 6 21.75 -54.76 -4.54
N ILE A 7 21.84 -53.45 -4.28
CA ILE A 7 22.84 -52.82 -3.41
C ILE A 7 24.25 -52.61 -4.00
N VAL A 8 24.49 -51.58 -4.85
CA VAL A 8 25.74 -50.77 -4.81
C VAL A 8 25.53 -49.41 -5.51
N LEU A 9 24.53 -48.58 -5.12
CA LEU A 9 24.48 -47.20 -5.62
C LEU A 9 23.78 -46.21 -4.67
N VAL A 10 23.96 -46.37 -3.35
CA VAL A 10 23.37 -45.49 -2.31
C VAL A 10 24.42 -45.09 -1.26
N LEU A 11 25.64 -44.70 -1.67
CA LEU A 11 26.70 -44.35 -0.70
C LEU A 11 27.62 -43.16 -1.07
N LEU A 12 27.27 -42.26 -2.00
CA LEU A 12 28.17 -41.13 -2.34
C LEU A 12 27.52 -39.75 -2.38
N TYR A 13 26.70 -39.41 -1.39
CA TYR A 13 26.51 -37.99 -1.00
C TYR A 13 26.47 -37.88 0.53
N ALA A 14 27.61 -38.19 1.14
CA ALA A 14 27.89 -37.84 2.52
C ALA A 14 28.23 -36.35 2.62
N CYS A 15 27.61 -35.69 3.60
CA CYS A 15 27.87 -34.33 4.03
C CYS A 15 29.37 -34.07 4.24
N ASN A 16 29.88 -33.02 3.61
CA ASN A 16 31.14 -32.44 4.00
C ASN A 16 30.87 -31.48 5.17
N GLY A 17 31.36 -31.82 6.36
CA GLY A 17 31.26 -31.00 7.55
C GLY A 17 32.62 -30.81 8.20
N GLN A 18 33.07 -29.55 8.28
CA GLN A 18 33.98 -28.89 9.25
C GLN A 18 34.47 -27.58 8.61
N THR A 19 34.64 -26.43 9.28
CA THR A 19 34.95 -26.18 10.69
C THR A 19 34.55 -24.75 11.05
N ASP A 20 34.15 -24.54 12.31
CA ASP A 20 34.12 -23.22 12.94
C ASP A 20 35.51 -22.57 12.94
N SER A 21 35.53 -21.25 12.76
CA SER A 21 36.60 -20.34 13.19
C SER A 21 35.96 -19.00 13.52
N GLY A 22 35.86 -18.70 14.81
CA GLY A 22 35.38 -17.42 15.30
C GLY A 22 36.36 -16.28 15.04
N SER A 23 35.84 -15.08 14.78
CA SER A 23 35.87 -13.96 15.73
C SER A 23 35.58 -12.63 15.02
N THR A 24 34.56 -11.95 15.54
CA THR A 24 34.45 -10.50 15.73
C THR A 24 34.67 -9.56 14.54
N GLY A 25 33.55 -9.09 14.01
CA GLY A 25 33.45 -7.91 13.15
C GLY A 25 32.03 -7.35 13.25
N ASP A 26 31.86 -6.44 14.21
CA ASP A 26 30.65 -5.65 14.42
C ASP A 26 30.20 -5.06 13.07
N GLY A 27 28.97 -5.38 12.71
CA GLY A 27 28.38 -5.00 11.43
C GLY A 27 26.91 -5.04 11.66
N GLY A 28 26.46 -4.00 12.37
CA GLY A 28 25.10 -3.79 12.82
C GLY A 28 24.11 -3.84 11.67
N GLU A 29 22.89 -4.19 12.04
CA GLU A 29 21.71 -4.07 11.19
C GLU A 29 21.75 -2.76 10.42
N LYS A 30 21.77 -2.80 9.08
CA LYS A 30 21.43 -1.61 8.30
C LYS A 30 19.93 -1.38 8.44
N VAL A 31 19.56 -0.76 9.55
CA VAL A 31 18.33 0.00 9.68
C VAL A 31 18.37 1.03 8.55
N VAL A 32 17.52 0.86 7.54
CA VAL A 32 17.21 1.98 6.64
C VAL A 32 16.53 2.99 7.54
N ASN A 33 17.30 3.96 8.01
CA ASN A 33 16.84 4.98 8.92
C ASN A 33 15.81 5.81 8.13
N ASP A 34 14.53 5.56 8.38
CA ASP A 34 13.45 6.33 7.77
C ASP A 34 13.55 7.75 8.31
N THR A 35 14.23 8.62 7.57
CA THR A 35 14.46 10.03 7.92
C THR A 35 13.20 10.90 7.85
N ILE A 36 12.04 10.31 7.56
CA ILE A 36 10.76 11.01 7.48
C ILE A 36 10.10 11.01 8.87
N ALA A 37 9.82 12.20 9.39
CA ALA A 37 9.10 12.37 10.65
C ALA A 37 7.73 11.66 10.61
N LEU A 38 7.38 10.95 11.68
CA LEU A 38 6.10 10.24 11.77
C LEU A 38 4.91 11.19 11.96
N GLU A 39 5.17 12.40 12.44
CA GLU A 39 4.20 13.47 12.56
C GLU A 39 4.60 14.68 11.71
N ARG A 40 3.60 15.33 11.11
CA ARG A 40 3.75 16.60 10.42
C ARG A 40 3.77 17.73 11.44
N THR A 41 4.65 18.71 11.22
CA THR A 41 4.64 19.98 11.96
C THR A 41 3.42 20.82 11.61
N GLU A 42 3.04 20.83 10.33
CA GLU A 42 1.91 21.59 9.79
C GLU A 42 1.01 20.67 8.96
N VAL A 43 -0.30 20.85 9.08
CA VAL A 43 -1.31 20.08 8.34
C VAL A 43 -2.04 21.03 7.41
N GLN A 44 -2.02 20.72 6.11
CA GLN A 44 -2.74 21.50 5.11
C GLN A 44 -4.25 21.41 5.33
N LYS A 45 -4.94 22.56 5.27
CA LYS A 45 -6.40 22.64 5.39
C LYS A 45 -7.13 22.27 4.09
N LEU A 46 -6.45 22.44 2.96
CA LEU A 46 -6.99 22.10 1.64
C LEU A 46 -6.72 20.62 1.33
N PRO A 47 -7.58 19.97 0.51
CA PRO A 47 -7.35 18.60 0.11
C PRO A 47 -6.08 18.50 -0.76
N VAL A 48 -5.29 17.45 -0.52
CA VAL A 48 -4.09 17.11 -1.31
C VAL A 48 -4.41 16.37 -2.60
N ALA A 49 -5.61 15.79 -2.70
CA ALA A 49 -6.12 15.21 -3.94
C ALA A 49 -7.65 15.32 -3.97
N THR A 50 -8.21 15.61 -5.14
CA THR A 50 -9.65 15.74 -5.35
C THR A 50 -10.08 15.03 -6.63
N TYR A 51 -11.31 14.51 -6.61
CA TYR A 51 -12.03 14.02 -7.78
C TYR A 51 -13.49 14.44 -7.63
N SER A 52 -14.11 14.91 -8.72
CA SER A 52 -15.52 15.27 -8.73
C SER A 52 -16.14 14.98 -10.08
N GLU A 53 -17.35 14.44 -10.05
CA GLU A 53 -18.16 14.15 -11.24
C GLU A 53 -19.61 14.56 -10.96
N LYS A 54 -20.28 15.14 -11.96
CA LYS A 54 -21.68 15.53 -11.84
C LYS A 54 -22.57 14.29 -11.86
N VAL A 55 -23.53 14.24 -10.95
CA VAL A 55 -24.56 13.19 -10.92
C VAL A 55 -25.68 13.60 -11.85
N LYS A 56 -26.09 12.68 -12.73
CA LYS A 56 -27.26 12.88 -13.59
C LYS A 56 -28.52 12.88 -12.71
N ASP A 57 -29.03 14.07 -12.40
CA ASP A 57 -30.26 14.28 -11.66
C ASP A 57 -31.02 15.45 -12.32
N PRO A 58 -32.32 15.28 -12.67
CA PRO A 58 -33.07 16.30 -13.40
C PRO A 58 -33.49 17.49 -12.53
N LEU A 59 -33.43 17.35 -11.20
CA LEU A 59 -33.96 18.35 -10.27
C LEU A 59 -32.86 19.01 -9.41
N ASN A 60 -31.69 18.39 -9.30
CA ASN A 60 -30.63 18.83 -8.39
C ASN A 60 -29.25 18.84 -9.07
N ASP A 61 -28.38 19.75 -8.64
CA ASP A 61 -26.97 19.78 -9.08
C ASP A 61 -26.08 18.93 -8.15
N PHE A 62 -26.40 17.64 -8.06
CA PHE A 62 -25.66 16.72 -7.21
C PHE A 62 -24.29 16.37 -7.80
N LYS A 63 -23.34 16.07 -6.91
CA LYS A 63 -22.01 15.60 -7.27
C LYS A 63 -21.67 14.29 -6.58
N PHE A 64 -20.83 13.50 -7.26
CA PHE A 64 -20.00 12.47 -6.68
C PHE A 64 -18.62 13.10 -6.49
N ALA A 65 -18.19 13.28 -5.26
CA ALA A 65 -16.91 13.92 -4.94
C ALA A 65 -16.12 13.11 -3.93
N VAL A 66 -14.80 13.08 -4.11
CA VAL A 66 -13.86 12.43 -3.20
C VAL A 66 -12.69 13.39 -3.00
N GLU A 67 -12.36 13.63 -1.75
CA GLU A 67 -11.31 14.55 -1.32
C GLU A 67 -10.42 13.84 -0.30
N VAL A 68 -9.10 14.00 -0.42
CA VAL A 68 -8.14 13.46 0.53
C VAL A 68 -7.40 14.58 1.22
N TYR A 69 -7.32 14.51 2.55
CA TYR A 69 -6.71 15.50 3.41
C TYR A 69 -5.54 14.89 4.19
N GLU A 70 -4.53 15.70 4.44
CA GLU A 70 -3.45 15.32 5.36
C GLU A 70 -3.98 15.24 6.80
N THR A 71 -3.33 14.42 7.61
CA THR A 71 -3.51 14.42 9.07
C THR A 71 -2.18 14.72 9.75
N LYS A 72 -2.22 14.90 11.07
CA LYS A 72 -1.00 15.06 11.88
C LYS A 72 -0.04 13.88 11.71
N ALA A 73 -0.55 12.65 11.52
CA ALA A 73 0.28 11.50 11.23
C ALA A 73 0.69 11.48 9.75
N THR A 74 1.99 11.56 9.47
CA THR A 74 2.56 11.71 8.11
C THR A 74 2.00 10.71 7.10
N PHE A 75 1.77 9.49 7.57
CA PHE A 75 1.39 8.34 6.75
C PHE A 75 -0.10 8.00 6.78
N ASN A 76 -0.91 8.76 7.52
CA ASN A 76 -2.35 8.60 7.57
C ASN A 76 -3.04 9.82 6.93
N PHE A 77 -4.01 9.55 6.06
CA PHE A 77 -4.81 10.57 5.39
C PHE A 77 -6.29 10.33 5.67
N LEU A 78 -7.05 11.42 5.70
CA LEU A 78 -8.50 11.40 5.81
C LEU A 78 -9.11 11.47 4.41
N ILE A 79 -10.01 10.54 4.11
CA ILE A 79 -10.80 10.55 2.88
C ILE A 79 -12.19 11.07 3.25
N LYS A 80 -12.66 12.09 2.54
CA LYS A 80 -14.04 12.55 2.60
C LYS A 80 -14.72 12.27 1.26
N MET A 81 -15.92 11.75 1.30
CA MET A 81 -16.69 11.35 0.13
C MET A 81 -18.08 11.95 0.23
N THR A 82 -18.56 12.50 -0.88
CA THR A 82 -19.91 13.06 -0.99
C THR A 82 -20.60 12.43 -2.18
N TYR A 83 -21.84 11.99 -2.00
CA TYR A 83 -22.73 11.55 -3.07
C TYR A 83 -24.15 12.05 -2.81
N LYS A 84 -24.64 12.94 -3.68
CA LYS A 84 -25.91 13.66 -3.46
C LYS A 84 -25.88 14.40 -2.11
N ALA A 85 -26.79 14.07 -1.19
CA ALA A 85 -26.86 14.63 0.15
C ALA A 85 -26.20 13.73 1.22
N LEU A 86 -25.46 12.70 0.81
CA LEU A 86 -24.78 11.78 1.72
C LEU A 86 -23.29 12.10 1.78
N ASP A 87 -22.77 12.20 3.00
CA ASP A 87 -21.35 12.33 3.28
C ASP A 87 -20.85 11.09 4.03
N ALA A 88 -19.62 10.67 3.72
CA ALA A 88 -18.95 9.58 4.41
C ALA A 88 -17.44 9.86 4.54
N GLU A 89 -16.82 9.25 5.54
CA GLU A 89 -15.39 9.37 5.79
C GLU A 89 -14.73 7.99 5.88
N ASP A 90 -13.46 7.91 5.48
CA ASP A 90 -12.59 6.75 5.65
C ASP A 90 -11.14 7.24 5.78
N THR A 91 -10.20 6.33 5.98
CA THR A 91 -8.77 6.64 6.10
C THR A 91 -7.95 5.89 5.07
N LEU A 92 -6.83 6.50 4.66
CA LEU A 92 -5.81 5.90 3.83
C LEU A 92 -4.51 5.83 4.64
N LYS A 93 -3.97 4.62 4.83
CA LYS A 93 -2.68 4.41 5.49
C LYS A 93 -1.61 4.02 4.48
N VAL A 94 -0.74 4.95 4.13
CA VAL A 94 0.37 4.70 3.21
C VAL A 94 1.52 4.10 4.01
N PRO A 95 2.09 2.94 3.63
CA PRO A 95 3.29 2.46 4.29
C PRO A 95 4.39 3.51 4.16
N ASN A 96 5.11 3.78 5.24
CA ASN A 96 6.32 4.58 5.12
C ASN A 96 7.23 3.85 4.12
N PHE A 97 7.69 4.49 3.07
CA PHE A 97 8.66 3.90 2.15
C PHE A 97 10.03 4.58 2.28
N GLY A 98 10.21 5.52 3.20
CA GLY A 98 11.39 6.38 3.28
C GLY A 98 11.31 7.57 2.32
N ILE A 99 10.11 7.91 1.86
CA ILE A 99 9.79 9.12 1.09
C ILE A 99 8.54 9.78 1.68
N MET A 100 8.36 11.07 1.44
CA MET A 100 7.10 11.73 1.76
C MET A 100 5.95 11.10 0.96
N PRO A 101 4.86 10.65 1.59
CA PRO A 101 3.77 10.02 0.89
C PRO A 101 3.03 11.03 0.02
N LYS A 102 2.85 10.70 -1.26
CA LYS A 102 2.06 11.49 -2.21
C LYS A 102 0.83 10.68 -2.63
N VAL A 103 -0.35 11.17 -2.26
CA VAL A 103 -1.64 10.55 -2.60
C VAL A 103 -2.15 11.13 -3.92
N GLU A 104 -2.76 10.29 -4.75
CA GLU A 104 -3.44 10.69 -5.98
C GLU A 104 -4.80 9.99 -6.08
N ILE A 105 -5.74 10.64 -6.78
CA ILE A 105 -7.03 10.05 -7.16
C ILE A 105 -7.08 9.97 -8.68
N ARG A 106 -7.47 8.81 -9.22
CA ARG A 106 -7.62 8.59 -10.66
C ARG A 106 -9.05 8.13 -10.97
N LYS A 107 -9.59 8.54 -12.11
CA LYS A 107 -10.91 8.07 -12.57
C LYS A 107 -10.92 6.53 -12.65
N GLY A 108 -11.99 5.92 -12.14
CA GLY A 108 -12.20 4.48 -12.24
C GLY A 108 -12.75 4.08 -13.60
N LYS A 109 -13.01 2.78 -13.77
CA LYS A 109 -13.50 2.24 -15.06
C LYS A 109 -14.98 2.53 -15.30
N GLU A 110 -15.75 2.68 -14.23
CA GLU A 110 -17.20 2.92 -14.24
C GLU A 110 -17.47 4.43 -14.09
N ASP A 111 -18.64 4.90 -14.52
CA ASP A 111 -19.11 6.24 -14.19
C ASP A 111 -19.26 6.38 -12.67
N GLN A 112 -19.02 7.59 -12.13
CA GLN A 112 -19.07 7.85 -10.69
C GLN A 112 -18.21 6.88 -9.88
N SER A 113 -17.00 6.61 -10.40
CA SER A 113 -16.00 5.79 -9.73
C SER A 113 -14.61 6.43 -9.81
N CYS A 114 -13.83 6.25 -8.75
CA CYS A 114 -12.43 6.68 -8.70
C CYS A 114 -11.59 5.75 -7.81
N ILE A 115 -10.31 5.66 -8.14
CA ILE A 115 -9.31 4.90 -7.40
C ILE A 115 -8.44 5.90 -6.63
N ILE A 116 -8.35 5.71 -5.32
CA ILE A 116 -7.43 6.41 -4.43
C ILE A 116 -6.19 5.54 -4.30
N GLY A 117 -5.02 6.13 -4.50
CA GLY A 117 -3.73 5.45 -4.37
C GLY A 117 -2.63 6.41 -3.96
N PHE A 118 -1.39 5.94 -4.04
CA PHE A 118 -0.21 6.75 -3.71
C PHE A 118 0.92 6.45 -4.69
N LEU A 119 1.87 7.38 -4.82
CA LEU A 119 3.08 7.14 -5.59
C LEU A 119 4.13 6.43 -4.74
N ASP A 120 4.78 5.43 -5.33
CA ASP A 120 5.96 4.82 -4.72
C ASP A 120 7.25 5.61 -5.01
N LYS A 121 8.40 5.05 -4.63
CA LYS A 121 9.72 5.67 -4.85
C LYS A 121 10.06 5.95 -6.30
N THR A 122 9.47 5.18 -7.23
CA THR A 122 9.71 5.31 -8.67
C THR A 122 8.71 6.24 -9.33
N GLY A 123 7.75 6.78 -8.57
CA GLY A 123 6.63 7.56 -9.10
C GLY A 123 5.51 6.70 -9.69
N GLU A 124 5.56 5.38 -9.51
CA GLU A 124 4.51 4.49 -9.97
C GLU A 124 3.28 4.61 -9.06
N PHE A 125 2.10 4.74 -9.67
CA PHE A 125 0.86 4.82 -8.93
C PHE A 125 0.41 3.44 -8.44
N LYS A 126 0.36 3.32 -7.13
CA LYS A 126 -0.10 2.14 -6.41
C LYS A 126 -1.56 2.34 -6.01
N GLU A 127 -2.45 1.71 -6.76
CA GLU A 127 -3.89 1.66 -6.49
C GLU A 127 -4.14 1.09 -5.09
N TYR A 128 -5.01 1.69 -4.27
CA TYR A 128 -5.25 1.19 -2.91
C TYR A 128 -6.74 1.00 -2.62
N LYS A 129 -7.56 2.05 -2.73
CA LYS A 129 -9.00 1.98 -2.48
C LYS A 129 -9.79 2.34 -3.74
N LEU A 130 -10.91 1.66 -3.96
CA LEU A 130 -11.89 2.00 -4.98
C LEU A 130 -13.11 2.61 -4.29
N VAL A 131 -13.46 3.83 -4.71
CA VAL A 131 -14.72 4.48 -4.35
C VAL A 131 -15.62 4.45 -5.56
N LYS A 132 -16.84 3.97 -5.41
CA LYS A 132 -17.81 3.92 -6.50
C LYS A 132 -19.24 4.00 -6.00
N ILE A 133 -20.13 4.30 -6.93
CA ILE A 133 -21.57 4.15 -6.72
C ILE A 133 -21.99 2.76 -7.18
N ASP A 134 -22.52 1.96 -6.26
CA ASP A 134 -23.00 0.61 -6.49
C ASP A 134 -24.48 0.57 -6.11
N GLN A 135 -25.36 0.32 -7.09
CA GLN A 135 -26.82 0.34 -6.89
C GLN A 135 -27.36 1.63 -6.21
N GLY A 136 -26.77 2.78 -6.55
CA GLY A 136 -27.16 4.08 -5.99
C GLY A 136 -26.62 4.35 -4.58
N GLN A 137 -25.74 3.50 -4.05
CA GLN A 137 -25.11 3.65 -2.75
C GLN A 137 -23.63 3.98 -2.90
N LEU A 138 -23.13 4.86 -2.04
CA LEU A 138 -21.71 5.13 -1.94
C LEU A 138 -20.99 3.93 -1.32
N LYS A 139 -20.00 3.39 -2.02
CA LYS A 139 -19.22 2.23 -1.58
C LYS A 139 -17.74 2.54 -1.69
N ILE A 140 -17.02 2.28 -0.60
CA ILE A 140 -15.56 2.28 -0.56
C ILE A 140 -15.06 0.88 -0.27
N SER A 141 -14.05 0.43 -1.01
CA SER A 141 -13.46 -0.89 -0.86
C SER A 141 -11.95 -0.82 -0.97
N THR A 142 -11.25 -1.63 -0.17
CA THR A 142 -9.80 -1.80 -0.33
C THR A 142 -9.56 -2.83 -1.42
N ILE A 143 -8.86 -2.46 -2.48
CA ILE A 143 -8.60 -3.33 -3.64
C ILE A 143 -7.19 -3.93 -3.62
N ARG A 144 -6.25 -3.31 -2.89
CA ARG A 144 -4.87 -3.80 -2.71
C ARG A 144 -4.38 -3.48 -1.30
N HIS A 145 -3.44 -4.26 -0.80
CA HIS A 145 -2.78 -4.00 0.48
C HIS A 145 -1.29 -3.88 0.26
N TYR A 146 -0.66 -2.89 0.90
CA TYR A 146 0.77 -2.66 0.81
C TYR A 146 1.40 -2.73 2.19
N ALA A 147 2.57 -3.36 2.26
CA ALA A 147 3.37 -3.45 3.46
C ALA A 147 4.85 -3.37 3.09
N ARG A 148 5.67 -2.97 4.05
CA ARG A 148 7.12 -3.14 3.94
C ARG A 148 7.53 -4.46 4.56
N THR A 149 8.21 -5.28 3.79
CA THR A 149 8.88 -6.49 4.29
C THR A 149 10.29 -6.12 4.73
N ARG A 150 10.66 -6.48 5.96
CA ARG A 150 12.05 -6.42 6.42
C ARG A 150 12.73 -7.72 5.97
N TYR A 151 13.80 -7.61 5.17
CA TYR A 151 14.61 -8.77 4.83
C TYR A 151 15.76 -8.91 5.80
N LYS A 152 15.88 -10.09 6.43
CA LYS A 152 17.07 -10.45 7.19
C LYS A 152 18.15 -10.83 6.19
N VAL A 153 19.11 -9.94 5.96
CA VAL A 153 20.29 -10.28 5.18
C VAL A 153 21.08 -11.31 6.00
N LYS A 154 21.20 -12.55 5.50
CA LYS A 154 22.12 -13.52 6.09
C LYS A 154 23.53 -12.96 5.90
N LYS A 155 24.18 -12.71 7.03
CA LYS A 155 25.57 -12.28 7.11
C LYS A 155 26.46 -13.46 6.74
#